data_AF-A0A3D0W4I6-F1
#
_entry.id   AF-A0A3D0W4I6-F1
#
_cell.length_a   1.000
_cell.length_b   1.000
_cell.length_c   1.000
_cell.angle_alpha   90.00
_cell.angle_beta   90.00
_cell.angle_gamma   90.00
#
_symmetry.space_group_name_H-M   'P 1'
#
loop_
_entity.id
_entity.type
_entity.pdbx_description
1 polymer ?
#
loop_
_entity_poly.entity_id
_entity_poly.type
_entity_poly.pdbx_seq_one_letter_code
_entity_poly.pdbx_strand_id
1 'polypeptide(L)'
;MTSHKNPDLPIQKLLFLLDLGFDTEIPEIKKAIDQMLLHKDENGVFQSMTNVPKHFGGTGQDVFSWCLCDAPLLLLALYKTGADYNKLIKPGIDYLISLCRSNGFPCAVSEELGKFRGPGRKDDCCPYATLIMADLLSYIPEYKDSPTALTAVNSLLDLWENSNEQHPYMFFMGTDFRKLKAPSCWYDLLSVAGTLSKYNFTHQDPRFLEMMKVIRSKQNEEGLFIAESAYLKMKDWDFGQKKIPSTYLTYLCYMIFERLEQTK
;
A
#
# COMPACT_ATOMS: atom_id res chain seq x y z
N MET A 1 13.11 -6.54 -8.09
CA MET A 1 12.26 -5.33 -8.19
C MET A 1 13.17 -4.12 -8.35
N THR A 2 12.86 -3.22 -9.29
CA THR A 2 13.64 -1.99 -9.55
C THR A 2 12.89 -0.70 -9.16
N SER A 3 11.56 -0.75 -9.00
CA SER A 3 10.74 0.37 -8.52
C SER A 3 9.43 -0.13 -7.92
N HIS A 4 9.12 0.30 -6.70
CA HIS A 4 7.86 -0.01 -6.00
C HIS A 4 6.62 0.63 -6.64
N LYS A 5 6.79 1.67 -7.47
CA LYS A 5 5.70 2.39 -8.18
C LYS A 5 5.22 1.67 -9.45
N ASN A 6 5.82 0.53 -9.80
CA ASN A 6 5.51 -0.18 -11.02
C ASN A 6 4.25 -1.06 -10.85
N PRO A 7 3.13 -0.76 -11.52
CA PRO A 7 1.91 -1.57 -11.39
C PRO A 7 2.04 -2.96 -12.03
N ASP A 8 3.09 -3.21 -12.83
CA ASP A 8 3.36 -4.53 -13.41
C ASP A 8 4.06 -5.49 -12.45
N LEU A 9 4.39 -5.08 -11.22
CA LEU A 9 5.01 -5.98 -10.25
C LEU A 9 4.12 -7.20 -10.04
N PRO A 10 4.68 -8.44 -10.05
CA PRO A 10 3.89 -9.65 -9.90
C PRO A 10 2.99 -9.65 -8.66
N ILE A 11 3.47 -9.10 -7.54
CA ILE A 11 2.68 -9.01 -6.30
C ILE A 11 1.44 -8.12 -6.45
N GLN A 12 1.50 -7.04 -7.23
CA GLN A 12 0.35 -6.16 -7.48
C GLN A 12 -0.72 -6.88 -8.29
N LYS A 13 -0.30 -7.67 -9.30
CA LYS A 13 -1.21 -8.51 -10.09
C LYS A 13 -1.83 -9.61 -9.25
N LEU A 14 -1.05 -10.26 -8.41
CA LEU A 14 -1.53 -11.29 -7.50
C LEU A 14 -2.58 -10.74 -6.53
N LEU A 15 -2.29 -9.62 -5.86
CA LEU A 15 -3.25 -8.98 -4.96
C LEU A 15 -4.53 -8.56 -5.69
N PHE A 16 -4.42 -8.00 -6.90
CA PHE A 16 -5.59 -7.68 -7.71
C PHE A 16 -6.44 -8.91 -8.02
N LEU A 17 -5.84 -10.04 -8.39
CA LEU A 17 -6.58 -11.28 -8.63
C LEU A 17 -7.28 -11.79 -7.36
N LEU A 18 -6.58 -11.74 -6.21
CA LEU A 18 -7.16 -12.13 -4.92
C LEU A 18 -8.32 -11.19 -4.52
N ASP A 19 -8.23 -9.90 -4.82
CA ASP A 19 -9.31 -8.92 -4.59
C ASP A 19 -10.54 -9.17 -5.47
N LEU A 20 -10.36 -9.78 -6.64
CA LEU A 20 -11.47 -10.23 -7.50
C LEU A 20 -12.12 -11.54 -7.01
N GLY A 21 -11.59 -12.16 -5.96
CA GLY A 21 -12.10 -13.41 -5.40
C GLY A 21 -11.51 -14.67 -6.04
N PHE A 22 -10.45 -14.56 -6.85
CA PHE A 22 -9.68 -15.74 -7.25
C PHE A 22 -8.82 -16.24 -6.09
N ASP A 23 -8.47 -17.53 -6.11
CA ASP A 23 -7.76 -18.19 -5.02
C ASP A 23 -6.75 -19.25 -5.54
N THR A 24 -6.24 -20.08 -4.63
CA THR A 24 -5.26 -21.13 -4.93
C THR A 24 -5.83 -22.34 -5.68
N GLU A 25 -7.12 -22.38 -6.00
CA GLU A 25 -7.66 -23.36 -6.95
C GLU A 25 -7.19 -23.05 -8.38
N ILE A 26 -6.80 -21.81 -8.66
CA ILE A 26 -6.12 -21.44 -9.91
C ILE A 26 -4.64 -21.87 -9.84
N PRO A 27 -4.15 -22.75 -10.74
CA PRO A 27 -2.78 -23.26 -10.70
C PRO A 27 -1.70 -22.18 -10.72
N GLU A 28 -1.91 -21.09 -11.45
CA GLU A 28 -0.97 -19.98 -11.55
C GLU A 28 -0.86 -19.21 -10.23
N ILE A 29 -1.98 -18.99 -9.53
CA ILE A 29 -2.01 -18.36 -8.21
C ILE A 29 -1.34 -19.27 -7.20
N LYS A 30 -1.70 -20.56 -7.20
CA LYS A 30 -1.05 -21.55 -6.34
C LYS A 30 0.46 -21.58 -6.53
N LYS A 31 0.93 -21.63 -7.78
CA LYS A 31 2.37 -21.60 -8.09
C LYS A 31 3.05 -20.34 -7.57
N ALA A 32 2.41 -19.18 -7.68
CA ALA A 32 2.95 -17.93 -7.15
C ALA A 32 3.09 -17.97 -5.62
N ILE A 33 2.06 -18.47 -4.92
CA ILE A 33 2.08 -18.65 -3.46
C ILE A 33 3.16 -19.66 -3.05
N ASP A 34 3.23 -20.82 -3.71
CA ASP A 34 4.23 -21.84 -3.42
C ASP A 34 5.67 -21.29 -3.59
N GLN A 35 5.91 -20.42 -4.58
CA GLN A 35 7.19 -19.74 -4.73
C GLN A 35 7.48 -18.72 -3.62
N MET A 36 6.48 -17.95 -3.18
CA MET A 36 6.65 -17.02 -2.06
C MET A 36 7.03 -17.75 -0.78
N LEU A 37 6.43 -18.92 -0.52
CA LEU A 37 6.69 -19.72 0.68
C LEU A 37 8.14 -20.24 0.79
N LEU A 38 8.91 -20.24 -0.31
CA LEU A 38 10.32 -20.66 -0.32
C LEU A 38 11.28 -19.61 0.23
N HIS A 39 10.86 -18.35 0.32
CA HIS A 39 11.74 -17.22 0.61
C HIS A 39 11.25 -16.43 1.83
N LYS A 40 11.79 -16.77 3.00
CA LYS A 40 11.42 -16.18 4.29
C LYS A 40 12.65 -16.09 5.19
N ASP A 41 12.77 -15.00 5.95
CA ASP A 41 13.83 -14.84 6.94
C ASP A 41 13.50 -15.53 8.29
N GLU A 42 14.43 -15.43 9.24
CA GLU A 42 14.29 -16.01 10.58
C GLU A 42 13.17 -15.37 11.42
N ASN A 43 12.80 -14.13 11.12
CA ASN A 43 11.72 -13.41 11.78
C ASN A 43 10.34 -13.75 11.18
N GLY A 44 10.31 -14.53 10.11
CA GLY A 44 9.08 -14.91 9.44
C GLY A 44 8.62 -13.91 8.36
N VAL A 45 9.48 -12.97 7.96
CA VAL A 45 9.19 -11.99 6.90
C VAL A 45 9.50 -12.61 5.54
N PHE A 46 8.51 -12.59 4.63
CA PHE A 46 8.71 -13.07 3.27
C PHE A 46 9.55 -12.11 2.44
N GLN A 47 10.39 -12.69 1.59
CA GLN A 47 11.36 -11.97 0.77
C GLN A 47 10.91 -11.94 -0.69
N SER A 48 11.31 -10.89 -1.40
CA SER A 48 11.18 -10.79 -2.85
C SER A 48 12.54 -10.56 -3.50
N MET A 49 12.67 -10.99 -4.76
CA MET A 49 13.91 -10.75 -5.51
C MET A 49 14.08 -9.25 -5.75
N THR A 50 15.15 -8.67 -5.20
CA THR A 50 15.44 -7.24 -5.22
C THR A 50 16.86 -7.00 -5.71
N ASN A 51 17.06 -5.89 -6.43
CA ASN A 51 18.38 -5.45 -6.86
C ASN A 51 18.50 -3.95 -6.57
N VAL A 52 19.29 -3.63 -5.55
CA VAL A 52 19.62 -2.24 -5.20
C VAL A 52 21.03 -1.93 -5.71
N PRO A 53 21.19 -0.96 -6.62
CA PRO A 53 22.50 -0.57 -7.13
C PRO A 53 23.49 -0.17 -6.01
N LYS A 54 24.78 -0.45 -6.22
CA LYS A 54 25.86 -0.14 -5.25
C LYS A 54 25.92 1.33 -4.83
N HIS A 55 25.60 2.26 -5.73
CA HIS A 55 25.61 3.70 -5.43
C HIS A 55 24.50 4.14 -4.46
N PHE A 56 23.47 3.31 -4.27
CA PHE A 56 22.46 3.51 -3.22
C PHE A 56 22.81 2.75 -1.92
N GLY A 57 23.95 2.05 -1.85
CA GLY A 57 24.36 1.28 -0.68
C GLY A 57 23.95 -0.20 -0.67
N GLY A 58 23.36 -0.69 -1.78
CA GLY A 58 23.05 -2.11 -1.97
C GLY A 58 24.20 -2.92 -2.57
N THR A 59 23.92 -4.17 -2.93
CA THR A 59 24.90 -5.12 -3.48
C THR A 59 25.13 -4.95 -4.99
N GLY A 60 24.14 -4.38 -5.71
CA GLY A 60 24.09 -4.33 -7.17
C GLY A 60 23.85 -5.69 -7.84
N GLN A 61 23.40 -6.69 -7.07
CA GLN A 61 23.09 -8.04 -7.54
C GLN A 61 21.66 -8.40 -7.12
N ASP A 62 21.08 -9.36 -7.84
CA ASP A 62 19.79 -9.92 -7.48
C ASP A 62 19.94 -10.74 -6.20
N VAL A 63 19.17 -10.36 -5.17
CA VAL A 63 19.16 -11.03 -3.86
C VAL A 63 17.72 -11.15 -3.37
N PHE A 64 17.41 -12.25 -2.71
CA PHE A 64 16.17 -12.35 -1.94
C PHE A 64 16.34 -11.54 -0.66
N SER A 65 15.49 -10.53 -0.52
CA SER A 65 15.51 -9.60 0.61
C SER A 65 14.10 -9.08 0.84
N TRP A 66 13.91 -8.31 1.90
CA TRP A 66 12.68 -7.57 2.10
C TRP A 66 12.92 -6.10 2.39
N CYS A 67 11.96 -5.29 2.01
CA CYS A 67 11.83 -3.89 2.36
C CYS A 67 10.47 -3.70 3.04
N LEU A 68 10.35 -2.76 3.95
CA LEU A 68 9.04 -2.46 4.53
C LEU A 68 8.06 -1.88 3.48
N CYS A 69 8.58 -1.45 2.32
CA CYS A 69 7.83 -1.04 1.13
C CYS A 69 7.38 -2.22 0.23
N ASP A 70 7.64 -3.49 0.59
CA ASP A 70 7.17 -4.65 -0.18
C ASP A 70 6.65 -5.82 0.67
N ALA A 71 7.30 -6.17 1.77
CA ALA A 71 6.96 -7.30 2.63
C ALA A 71 5.49 -7.30 3.10
N PRO A 72 4.88 -6.15 3.44
CA PRO A 72 3.47 -6.13 3.85
C PRO A 72 2.54 -6.64 2.76
N LEU A 73 2.87 -6.44 1.47
CA LEU A 73 2.08 -6.92 0.35
C LEU A 73 2.16 -8.44 0.21
N LEU A 74 3.33 -9.03 0.48
CA LEU A 74 3.52 -10.49 0.45
C LEU A 74 2.72 -11.17 1.58
N LEU A 75 2.79 -10.61 2.79
CA LEU A 75 2.01 -11.08 3.93
C LEU A 75 0.49 -10.92 3.68
N LEU A 76 0.08 -9.80 3.08
CA LEU A 76 -1.32 -9.59 2.71
C LEU A 76 -1.81 -10.61 1.68
N ALA A 77 -1.01 -10.95 0.68
CA ALA A 77 -1.37 -11.95 -0.32
C ALA A 77 -1.56 -13.33 0.32
N LEU A 78 -0.67 -13.75 1.23
CA LEU A 78 -0.81 -15.00 1.98
C LEU A 78 -2.03 -14.99 2.91
N TYR A 79 -2.33 -13.85 3.53
CA TYR A 79 -3.53 -13.70 4.35
C TYR A 79 -4.80 -13.90 3.52
N LYS A 80 -4.86 -13.28 2.33
CA LYS A 80 -5.99 -13.38 1.42
C LYS A 80 -6.22 -14.79 0.85
N THR A 81 -5.19 -15.65 0.81
CA THR A 81 -5.35 -17.04 0.37
C THR A 81 -5.84 -17.98 1.47
N GLY A 82 -5.98 -17.49 2.71
CA GLY A 82 -6.32 -18.34 3.86
C GLY A 82 -5.16 -19.22 4.33
N ALA A 83 -3.91 -18.84 4.03
CA ALA A 83 -2.74 -19.54 4.56
C ALA A 83 -2.73 -19.53 6.10
N ASP A 84 -2.06 -20.51 6.72
CA ASP A 84 -1.99 -20.66 8.17
C ASP A 84 -1.48 -19.38 8.85
N TYR A 85 -2.40 -18.64 9.46
CA TYR A 85 -2.12 -17.34 10.06
C TYR A 85 -1.05 -17.42 11.15
N ASN A 86 -1.18 -18.35 12.10
CA ASN A 86 -0.29 -18.43 13.25
C ASN A 86 1.12 -18.87 12.87
N LYS A 87 1.25 -19.75 11.88
CA LYS A 87 2.54 -20.32 11.48
C LYS A 87 3.26 -19.50 10.42
N LEU A 88 2.53 -18.99 9.43
CA LEU A 88 3.13 -18.38 8.25
C LEU A 88 3.08 -16.86 8.29
N ILE A 89 2.07 -16.25 8.90
CA ILE A 89 1.79 -14.81 8.73
C ILE A 89 2.15 -14.02 9.98
N LYS A 90 1.61 -14.42 11.13
CA LYS A 90 1.72 -13.69 12.40
C LYS A 90 3.16 -13.36 12.80
N PRO A 91 4.15 -14.28 12.73
CA PRO A 91 5.52 -13.97 13.13
C PRO A 91 6.12 -12.81 12.33
N GLY A 92 5.93 -12.81 11.00
CA GLY A 92 6.39 -11.74 10.14
C GLY A 92 5.71 -10.41 10.47
N ILE A 93 4.39 -10.40 10.67
CA ILE A 93 3.66 -9.18 11.04
C ILE A 93 4.12 -8.62 12.39
N ASP A 94 4.25 -9.46 13.40
CA ASP A 94 4.72 -9.04 14.74
C ASP A 94 6.11 -8.41 14.67
N TYR A 95 7.01 -9.01 13.89
CA TYR A 95 8.33 -8.43 13.64
C TYR A 95 8.24 -7.08 12.93
N LEU A 96 7.47 -6.97 11.83
CA LEU A 96 7.32 -5.70 11.12
C LEU A 96 6.70 -4.61 11.99
N ILE A 97 5.72 -4.95 12.84
CA ILE A 97 5.10 -4.03 13.82
C ILE A 97 6.15 -3.46 14.78
N SER A 98 7.13 -4.26 15.21
CA SER A 98 8.19 -3.82 16.12
C SER A 98 9.07 -2.69 15.55
N LEU A 99 9.04 -2.49 14.23
CA LEU A 99 9.77 -1.43 13.53
C LEU A 99 9.03 -0.08 13.53
N CYS A 100 7.78 -0.04 14.02
CA CYS A 100 6.99 1.18 14.08
C CYS A 100 7.64 2.21 15.02
N ARG A 101 7.57 3.49 14.62
CA ARG A 101 8.04 4.65 15.39
C ARG A 101 6.85 5.57 15.68
N SER A 102 7.09 6.61 16.49
CA SER A 102 6.05 7.61 16.80
C SER A 102 5.50 8.33 15.57
N ASN A 103 6.26 8.42 14.48
CA ASN A 103 5.87 9.01 13.19
C ASN A 103 5.52 7.96 12.12
N GLY A 104 5.20 6.73 12.52
CA GLY A 104 4.84 5.64 11.62
C GLY A 104 6.03 4.77 11.26
N PHE A 105 6.03 4.21 10.05
CA PHE A 105 7.01 3.22 9.64
C PHE A 105 8.15 3.83 8.82
N PRO A 106 9.42 3.46 9.09
CA PRO A 106 10.57 3.92 8.32
C PRO A 106 10.74 3.13 7.02
N CYS A 107 11.71 3.50 6.19
CA CYS A 107 12.18 2.64 5.10
C CYS A 107 13.15 1.56 5.65
N ALA A 108 12.62 0.64 6.43
CA ALA A 108 13.38 -0.49 6.96
C ALA A 108 13.58 -1.58 5.90
N VAL A 109 14.69 -2.29 5.98
CA VAL A 109 15.07 -3.34 5.04
C VAL A 109 15.77 -4.49 5.77
N SER A 110 15.82 -5.65 5.13
CA SER A 110 16.53 -6.82 5.61
C SER A 110 18.05 -6.67 5.48
N GLU A 111 18.79 -7.48 6.24
CA GLU A 111 20.25 -7.40 6.30
C GLU A 111 20.93 -7.69 4.95
N GLU A 112 20.29 -8.47 4.08
CA GLU A 112 20.77 -8.79 2.73
C GLU A 112 20.95 -7.55 1.84
N LEU A 113 20.28 -6.43 2.17
CA LEU A 113 20.42 -5.15 1.47
C LEU A 113 21.56 -4.27 2.02
N GLY A 114 22.36 -4.78 2.95
CA GLY A 114 23.59 -4.17 3.43
C GLY A 114 23.36 -2.84 4.13
N LYS A 115 23.84 -1.74 3.53
CA LYS A 115 23.76 -0.39 4.13
C LYS A 115 22.62 0.45 3.56
N PHE A 116 21.81 -0.10 2.66
CA PHE A 116 20.66 0.59 2.11
C PHE A 116 19.63 0.87 3.21
N ARG A 117 19.03 2.06 3.18
CA ARG A 117 18.05 2.53 4.20
C ARG A 117 16.91 3.34 3.59
N GLY A 118 16.67 3.12 2.30
CA GLY A 118 15.80 3.98 1.51
C GLY A 118 16.43 5.34 1.18
N PRO A 119 15.71 6.15 0.39
CA PRO A 119 16.23 7.43 -0.11
C PRO A 119 15.93 8.65 0.78
N GLY A 120 15.07 8.49 1.80
CA GLY A 120 14.73 9.54 2.77
C GLY A 120 15.78 9.73 3.87
N ARG A 121 15.54 10.68 4.80
CA ARG A 121 16.41 10.83 5.97
C ARG A 121 16.17 9.69 6.95
N LYS A 122 17.15 9.43 7.82
CA LYS A 122 17.14 8.30 8.77
C LYS A 122 15.92 8.32 9.70
N ASP A 123 15.54 9.51 10.16
CA ASP A 123 14.49 9.69 11.17
C ASP A 123 13.12 9.99 10.54
N ASP A 124 13.08 10.12 9.20
CA ASP A 124 11.83 10.33 8.47
C ASP A 124 10.97 9.05 8.48
N CYS A 125 9.66 9.27 8.50
CA CYS A 125 8.68 8.28 8.08
C CYS A 125 8.87 7.96 6.59
N CYS A 126 8.60 6.72 6.19
CA CYS A 126 8.36 6.38 4.79
C CYS A 126 6.84 6.31 4.55
N PRO A 127 6.23 7.32 3.90
CA PRO A 127 4.78 7.37 3.76
C PRO A 127 4.18 6.16 3.04
N TYR A 128 4.88 5.60 2.06
CA TYR A 128 4.42 4.38 1.38
C TYR A 128 4.53 3.12 2.24
N ALA A 129 5.62 2.94 3.01
CA ALA A 129 5.72 1.82 3.95
C ALA A 129 4.61 1.91 5.01
N THR A 130 4.39 3.11 5.56
CA THR A 130 3.31 3.38 6.51
C THR A 130 1.94 3.08 5.93
N LEU A 131 1.70 3.48 4.67
CA LEU A 131 0.46 3.20 3.97
C LEU A 131 0.20 1.69 3.84
N ILE A 132 1.14 0.91 3.31
CA ILE A 132 0.90 -0.52 3.08
C ILE A 132 0.93 -1.35 4.37
N MET A 133 1.63 -0.90 5.41
CA MET A 133 1.50 -1.47 6.75
C MET A 133 0.10 -1.20 7.31
N ALA A 134 -0.37 0.06 7.30
CA ALA A 134 -1.73 0.37 7.71
C ALA A 134 -2.76 -0.40 6.88
N ASP A 135 -2.53 -0.63 5.59
CA ASP A 135 -3.43 -1.44 4.77
C ASP A 135 -3.46 -2.90 5.25
N LEU A 136 -2.30 -3.53 5.46
CA LEU A 136 -2.21 -4.90 5.98
C LEU A 136 -2.92 -5.06 7.33
N LEU A 137 -2.63 -4.18 8.29
CA LEU A 137 -3.22 -4.26 9.64
C LEU A 137 -4.74 -4.10 9.62
N SER A 138 -5.29 -3.37 8.65
CA SER A 138 -6.73 -3.14 8.53
C SER A 138 -7.54 -4.41 8.25
N TYR A 139 -6.91 -5.46 7.69
CA TYR A 139 -7.56 -6.73 7.36
C TYR A 139 -7.59 -7.72 8.52
N ILE A 140 -6.82 -7.49 9.58
CA ILE A 140 -6.56 -8.46 10.64
C ILE A 140 -7.17 -7.94 11.94
N PRO A 141 -8.25 -8.57 12.47
CA PRO A 141 -8.94 -8.09 13.67
C PRO A 141 -8.04 -7.86 14.89
N GLU A 142 -7.00 -8.69 15.06
CA GLU A 142 -6.01 -8.56 16.15
C GLU A 142 -5.27 -7.21 16.11
N TYR A 143 -5.00 -6.67 14.93
CA TYR A 143 -4.17 -5.48 14.77
C TYR A 143 -4.91 -4.22 14.34
N LYS A 144 -6.12 -4.35 13.79
CA LYS A 144 -6.89 -3.23 13.21
C LYS A 144 -7.08 -2.07 14.19
N ASP A 145 -7.34 -2.35 15.46
CA ASP A 145 -7.54 -1.32 16.49
C ASP A 145 -6.34 -1.23 17.46
N SER A 146 -5.18 -1.75 17.06
CA SER A 146 -3.96 -1.72 17.87
C SER A 146 -3.35 -0.31 17.94
N PRO A 147 -2.55 0.00 18.97
CA PRO A 147 -1.79 1.24 19.04
C PRO A 147 -0.92 1.48 17.80
N THR A 148 -0.32 0.42 17.23
CA THR A 148 0.49 0.52 16.01
C THR A 148 -0.32 0.94 14.79
N ALA A 149 -1.52 0.38 14.61
CA ALA A 149 -2.42 0.80 13.54
C ALA A 149 -2.85 2.26 13.71
N LEU A 150 -3.19 2.67 14.94
CA LEU A 150 -3.51 4.06 15.26
C LEU A 150 -2.34 5.01 14.95
N THR A 151 -1.11 4.65 15.33
CA THR A 151 0.09 5.46 15.02
C THR A 151 0.33 5.58 13.52
N ALA A 152 0.22 4.48 12.76
CA ALA A 152 0.40 4.49 11.31
C ALA A 152 -0.67 5.36 10.61
N VAL A 153 -1.94 5.22 11.02
CA VAL A 153 -3.06 6.00 10.49
C VAL A 153 -2.90 7.48 10.82
N ASN A 154 -2.59 7.83 12.07
CA ASN A 154 -2.36 9.23 12.45
C ASN A 154 -1.20 9.84 11.69
N SER A 155 -0.12 9.09 11.47
CA SER A 155 1.02 9.58 10.68
C SER A 155 0.62 9.94 9.24
N LEU A 156 -0.28 9.17 8.61
CA LEU A 156 -0.81 9.48 7.27
C LEU A 156 -1.72 10.73 7.27
N LEU A 157 -2.53 10.90 8.33
CA LEU A 157 -3.39 12.06 8.50
C LEU A 157 -2.58 13.33 8.79
N ASP A 158 -1.54 13.24 9.61
CA ASP A 158 -0.61 14.34 9.93
C ASP A 158 0.13 14.81 8.66
N LEU A 159 0.55 13.88 7.79
CA LEU A 159 1.17 14.21 6.50
C LEU A 159 0.21 14.97 5.57
N TRP A 160 -1.10 14.68 5.65
CA TRP A 160 -2.11 15.42 4.90
C TRP A 160 -2.36 16.82 5.46
N GLU A 161 -2.56 16.92 6.76
CA GLU A 161 -2.79 18.19 7.46
C GLU A 161 -1.64 19.17 7.19
N ASN A 162 -0.40 18.67 7.19
CA ASN A 162 0.80 19.47 6.97
C ASN A 162 1.29 19.43 5.51
N SER A 163 0.45 18.99 4.56
CA SER A 163 0.87 18.75 3.17
C SER A 163 1.30 19.99 2.39
N ASN A 164 1.07 21.21 2.90
CA ASN A 164 1.58 22.44 2.29
C ASN A 164 3.04 22.76 2.68
N GLU A 165 3.52 22.18 3.78
CA GLU A 165 4.83 22.50 4.37
C GLU A 165 5.75 21.27 4.41
N GLN A 166 5.19 20.08 4.68
CA GLN A 166 5.93 18.84 4.77
C GLN A 166 6.09 18.19 3.40
N HIS A 167 7.34 18.07 2.95
CA HIS A 167 7.69 17.48 1.67
C HIS A 167 8.55 16.22 1.85
N PRO A 168 7.99 15.08 2.33
CA PRO A 168 8.75 13.84 2.42
C PRO A 168 9.32 13.46 1.06
N TYR A 169 10.57 13.00 1.05
CA TYR A 169 11.28 12.68 -0.18
C TYR A 169 10.50 11.67 -1.03
N MET A 170 10.21 12.00 -2.29
CA MET A 170 9.36 11.24 -3.25
C MET A 170 7.86 11.14 -2.93
N PHE A 171 7.41 11.61 -1.77
CA PHE A 171 6.03 11.42 -1.28
C PHE A 171 5.36 12.74 -0.90
N PHE A 172 5.75 13.84 -1.56
CA PHE A 172 5.09 15.13 -1.38
C PHE A 172 3.61 15.04 -1.77
N MET A 173 2.73 15.39 -0.84
CA MET A 173 1.29 15.48 -1.06
C MET A 173 0.92 16.79 -1.77
N GLY A 174 1.42 16.99 -2.99
CA GLY A 174 1.13 18.18 -3.80
C GLY A 174 -0.12 18.05 -4.69
N THR A 175 -0.12 18.77 -5.82
CA THR A 175 -1.19 18.69 -6.83
C THR A 175 -1.27 17.33 -7.50
N ASP A 176 -0.12 16.70 -7.78
CA ASP A 176 -0.07 15.37 -8.38
C ASP A 176 -0.60 14.26 -7.47
N PHE A 177 -0.38 14.37 -6.15
CA PHE A 177 -0.93 13.43 -5.17
C PHE A 177 -2.46 13.43 -5.17
N ARG A 178 -3.06 14.60 -5.37
CA ARG A 178 -4.52 14.81 -5.37
C ARG A 178 -5.21 14.39 -6.67
N LYS A 179 -4.47 13.86 -7.66
CA LYS A 179 -5.05 13.33 -8.90
C LYS A 179 -5.62 11.93 -8.66
N LEU A 180 -6.84 11.69 -9.12
CA LEU A 180 -7.41 10.34 -9.13
C LEU A 180 -6.64 9.45 -10.10
N LYS A 181 -6.24 8.28 -9.61
CA LYS A 181 -5.42 7.32 -10.33
C LYS A 181 -5.77 5.90 -9.86
N ALA A 182 -5.83 4.97 -10.80
CA ALA A 182 -5.97 3.55 -10.53
C ALA A 182 -4.91 2.73 -11.30
N PRO A 183 -4.56 1.52 -10.85
CA PRO A 183 -4.98 0.91 -9.58
C PRO A 183 -4.32 1.58 -8.37
N SER A 184 -4.82 1.27 -7.17
CA SER A 184 -4.36 1.79 -5.89
C SER A 184 -3.04 1.13 -5.42
N CYS A 185 -2.00 1.23 -6.25
CA CYS A 185 -0.72 0.53 -6.03
C CYS A 185 0.43 1.46 -5.63
N TRP A 186 0.17 2.74 -5.38
CA TRP A 186 1.19 3.72 -5.01
C TRP A 186 0.67 4.68 -3.95
N TYR A 187 1.55 5.56 -3.46
CA TYR A 187 1.18 6.65 -2.58
C TYR A 187 0.51 7.80 -3.35
N ASP A 188 -0.82 7.80 -3.35
CA ASP A 188 -1.69 8.84 -3.92
C ASP A 188 -2.98 9.00 -3.08
N LEU A 189 -3.77 10.03 -3.39
CA LEU A 189 -5.00 10.37 -2.66
C LEU A 189 -5.96 9.18 -2.56
N LEU A 190 -6.17 8.45 -3.65
CA LEU A 190 -7.12 7.35 -3.67
C LEU A 190 -6.64 6.19 -2.79
N SER A 191 -5.34 5.89 -2.80
CA SER A 191 -4.76 4.81 -1.99
C SER A 191 -4.74 5.13 -0.51
N VAL A 192 -4.41 6.38 -0.15
CA VAL A 192 -4.47 6.84 1.24
C VAL A 192 -5.91 6.83 1.74
N ALA A 193 -6.85 7.44 1.01
CA ALA A 193 -8.27 7.43 1.41
C ALA A 193 -8.86 6.01 1.45
N GLY A 194 -8.48 5.15 0.51
CA GLY A 194 -8.87 3.75 0.45
C GLY A 194 -8.44 2.96 1.67
N THR A 195 -7.22 3.20 2.17
CA THR A 195 -6.70 2.57 3.39
C THR A 195 -7.37 3.13 4.64
N LEU A 196 -7.44 4.47 4.76
CA LEU A 196 -8.04 5.15 5.92
C LEU A 196 -9.51 4.75 6.12
N SER A 197 -10.30 4.65 5.04
CA SER A 197 -11.71 4.24 5.09
C SER A 197 -11.99 2.85 5.68
N LYS A 198 -10.95 2.02 5.91
CA LYS A 198 -11.11 0.72 6.56
C LYS A 198 -11.15 0.84 8.09
N TYR A 199 -10.76 1.99 8.62
CA TYR A 199 -10.66 2.27 10.06
C TYR A 199 -11.81 3.17 10.51
N ASN A 200 -12.75 2.61 11.28
CA ASN A 200 -13.97 3.32 11.70
C ASN A 200 -13.68 4.63 12.45
N PHE A 201 -12.60 4.69 13.23
CA PHE A 201 -12.22 5.88 13.98
C PHE A 201 -11.77 7.06 13.08
N THR A 202 -11.47 6.82 11.80
CA THR A 202 -11.12 7.89 10.85
C THR A 202 -12.34 8.54 10.22
N HIS A 203 -13.52 7.92 10.28
CA HIS A 203 -14.69 8.35 9.50
C HIS A 203 -15.24 9.72 9.92
N GLN A 204 -14.90 10.18 11.13
CA GLN A 204 -15.23 11.52 11.63
C GLN A 204 -14.00 12.43 11.75
N ASP A 205 -12.81 11.97 11.38
CA ASP A 205 -11.59 12.78 11.44
C ASP A 205 -11.66 13.87 10.36
N PRO A 206 -11.50 15.16 10.73
CA PRO A 206 -11.62 16.27 9.78
C PRO A 206 -10.62 16.17 8.62
N ARG A 207 -9.40 15.66 8.88
CA ARG A 207 -8.33 15.53 7.87
C ARG A 207 -8.71 14.49 6.83
N PHE A 208 -9.31 13.38 7.25
CA PHE A 208 -9.85 12.38 6.33
C PHE A 208 -11.06 12.93 5.56
N LEU A 209 -11.98 13.63 6.22
CA LEU A 209 -13.14 14.23 5.56
C LEU A 209 -12.74 15.28 4.50
N GLU A 210 -11.62 15.97 4.66
CA GLU A 210 -11.06 16.83 3.60
C GLU A 210 -10.63 16.04 2.36
N MET A 211 -9.92 14.92 2.53
CA MET A 211 -9.60 14.03 1.41
C MET A 211 -10.88 13.58 0.68
N MET A 212 -11.90 13.21 1.44
CA MET A 212 -13.20 12.80 0.90
C MET A 212 -13.90 13.92 0.13
N LYS A 213 -13.82 15.17 0.60
CA LYS A 213 -14.31 16.32 -0.16
C LYS A 213 -13.57 16.49 -1.49
N VAL A 214 -12.25 16.31 -1.51
CA VAL A 214 -11.45 16.37 -2.75
C VAL A 214 -11.81 15.25 -3.72
N ILE A 215 -12.07 14.03 -3.23
CA ILE A 215 -12.51 12.93 -4.10
C ILE A 215 -13.91 13.23 -4.64
N ARG A 216 -14.88 13.58 -3.78
CA ARG A 216 -16.27 13.86 -4.20
C ARG A 216 -16.39 15.02 -5.18
N SER A 217 -15.55 16.06 -5.06
CA SER A 217 -15.57 17.19 -6.00
C SER A 217 -15.15 16.84 -7.42
N LYS A 218 -14.57 15.66 -7.64
CA LYS A 218 -14.15 15.15 -8.95
C LYS A 218 -15.17 14.20 -9.58
N GLN A 219 -16.30 13.97 -8.92
CA GLN A 219 -17.42 13.21 -9.47
C GLN A 219 -18.12 14.04 -10.55
N ASN A 220 -18.42 13.44 -11.70
CA ASN A 220 -19.20 14.11 -12.73
C ASN A 220 -20.70 14.10 -12.39
N GLU A 221 -21.52 14.76 -13.22
CA GLU A 221 -22.99 14.85 -13.03
C GLU A 221 -23.70 13.49 -13.03
N GLU A 222 -23.12 12.48 -13.68
CA GLU A 222 -23.63 11.11 -13.75
C GLU A 222 -23.16 10.22 -12.58
N GLY A 223 -22.40 10.78 -11.64
CA GLY A 223 -21.86 10.02 -10.50
C GLY A 223 -20.57 9.26 -10.81
N LEU A 224 -19.98 9.42 -11.99
CA LEU A 224 -18.80 8.67 -12.45
C LEU A 224 -17.51 9.49 -12.31
N PHE A 225 -16.36 8.78 -12.37
CA PHE A 225 -15.04 9.38 -12.21
C PHE A 225 -14.13 9.16 -13.44
N ILE A 226 -13.35 10.19 -13.78
CA ILE A 226 -12.33 10.16 -14.83
C ILE A 226 -10.95 10.17 -14.16
N ALA A 227 -10.04 9.31 -14.60
CA ALA A 227 -8.68 9.33 -14.08
C ALA A 227 -7.94 10.61 -14.53
N GLU A 228 -7.27 11.28 -13.60
CA GLU A 228 -6.47 12.49 -13.90
C GLU A 228 -4.99 12.14 -14.12
N SER A 229 -4.60 10.94 -13.70
CA SER A 229 -3.30 10.34 -13.93
C SER A 229 -3.48 8.87 -14.31
N ALA A 230 -2.60 8.34 -15.15
CA ALA A 230 -2.67 6.96 -15.62
C ALA A 230 -1.27 6.35 -15.63
N TYR A 231 -1.18 5.04 -15.39
CA TYR A 231 0.05 4.30 -15.63
C TYR A 231 0.13 3.93 -17.10
N LEU A 232 1.20 4.35 -17.80
CA LEU A 232 1.35 4.08 -19.22
C LEU A 232 1.32 2.58 -19.56
N LYS A 233 1.82 1.76 -18.64
CA LYS A 233 1.80 0.29 -18.72
C LYS A 233 0.38 -0.30 -18.68
N MET A 234 -0.59 0.46 -18.19
CA MET A 234 -2.00 0.09 -18.09
C MET A 234 -2.88 0.88 -19.06
N LYS A 235 -2.32 1.47 -20.13
CA LYS A 235 -3.05 2.32 -21.09
C LYS A 235 -4.26 1.65 -21.76
N ASP A 236 -4.25 0.31 -21.84
CA ASP A 236 -5.28 -0.48 -22.50
C ASP A 236 -6.41 -0.90 -21.53
N TRP A 237 -6.32 -0.50 -20.26
CA TRP A 237 -7.40 -0.63 -19.27
C TRP A 237 -8.29 0.62 -19.26
N ASP A 238 -9.52 0.51 -18.76
CA ASP A 238 -10.49 1.62 -18.72
C ASP A 238 -9.98 2.84 -17.92
N PHE A 239 -9.23 2.61 -16.84
CA PHE A 239 -8.54 3.63 -16.04
C PHE A 239 -7.17 4.07 -16.62
N GLY A 240 -6.74 3.47 -17.72
CA GLY A 240 -5.48 3.77 -18.42
C GLY A 240 -5.48 5.08 -19.21
N GLN A 241 -6.58 5.83 -19.16
CA GLN A 241 -6.85 7.03 -19.96
C GLN A 241 -7.49 8.13 -19.11
N LYS A 242 -7.59 9.35 -19.65
CA LYS A 242 -8.00 10.56 -18.91
C LYS A 242 -9.12 11.37 -19.57
N LYS A 243 -9.85 10.76 -20.50
CA LYS A 243 -10.82 11.42 -21.39
C LYS A 243 -12.26 11.02 -21.09
N ILE A 244 -12.50 9.76 -20.75
CA ILE A 244 -13.83 9.21 -20.48
C ILE A 244 -13.89 8.62 -19.06
N PRO A 245 -15.09 8.48 -18.48
CA PRO A 245 -15.24 7.83 -17.18
C PRO A 245 -14.69 6.40 -17.16
N SER A 246 -14.12 5.99 -16.02
CA SER A 246 -13.66 4.63 -15.77
C SER A 246 -14.58 3.95 -14.76
N THR A 247 -15.10 2.79 -15.14
CA THR A 247 -15.94 1.95 -14.27
C THR A 247 -15.13 1.47 -13.07
N TYR A 248 -13.88 1.04 -13.25
CA TYR A 248 -13.06 0.54 -12.16
C TYR A 248 -12.67 1.65 -11.17
N LEU A 249 -12.26 2.82 -11.66
CA LEU A 249 -11.98 3.96 -10.79
C LEU A 249 -13.25 4.38 -10.01
N THR A 250 -14.40 4.39 -10.69
CA THR A 250 -15.68 4.71 -10.07
C THR A 250 -15.99 3.71 -8.95
N TYR A 251 -15.84 2.41 -9.22
CA TYR A 251 -16.01 1.36 -8.22
C TYR A 251 -15.11 1.58 -6.99
N LEU A 252 -13.82 1.89 -7.18
CA LEU A 252 -12.92 2.18 -6.06
C LEU A 252 -13.38 3.37 -5.22
N CYS A 253 -13.86 4.45 -5.85
CA CYS A 253 -14.42 5.60 -5.12
C CYS A 253 -15.67 5.23 -4.31
N TYR A 254 -16.60 4.47 -4.89
CA TYR A 254 -17.82 4.05 -4.20
C TYR A 254 -17.53 3.09 -3.04
N MET A 255 -16.58 2.17 -3.19
CA MET A 255 -16.13 1.31 -2.09
C MET A 255 -15.65 2.12 -0.86
N ILE A 256 -15.02 3.28 -1.09
CA ILE A 256 -14.63 4.18 -0.01
C ILE A 256 -15.88 4.83 0.60
N PHE A 257 -16.79 5.35 -0.24
CA PHE A 257 -18.01 6.03 0.22
C PHE A 257 -18.91 5.12 1.05
N GLU A 258 -19.12 3.88 0.61
CA GLU A 258 -19.97 2.89 1.29
C GLU A 258 -19.47 2.60 2.71
N ARG A 259 -18.15 2.53 2.93
CA ARG A 259 -17.58 2.33 4.27
C ARG A 259 -17.91 3.45 5.24
N LEU A 260 -17.98 4.70 4.77
CA LEU A 260 -18.39 5.84 5.59
C LEU A 260 -19.89 5.81 5.91
N GLU A 261 -20.71 5.30 4.99
CA GLU A 261 -22.16 5.23 5.16
C GLU A 261 -22.57 4.14 6.16
N GLN A 262 -21.83 3.03 6.24
CA GLN A 262 -22.05 1.96 7.22
C GLN A 262 -21.80 2.37 8.69
N THR A 263 -21.26 3.56 8.93
CA THR A 263 -20.93 4.07 10.28
C THR A 263 -21.91 5.15 10.75
N LYS A 264 -22.93 5.47 9.95
CA LYS A 264 -24.05 6.35 10.35
C LYS A 264 -25.15 5.54 11.02
#